data_AF-A0A527L1R9-F1
#
_entry.id   AF-A0A527L1R9-F1
#
_cell.length_a   1.000
_cell.length_b   1.000
_cell.length_c   1.000
_cell.angle_alpha   90.00
_cell.angle_beta   90.00
_cell.angle_gamma   90.00
#
_symmetry.space_group_name_H-M   'P 1'
#
loop_
_entity.id
_entity.type
_entity.pdbx_description
1 polymer ?
#
loop_
_entity_poly.entity_id
_entity_poly.type
_entity_poly.pdbx_seq_one_letter_code
_entity_poly.pdbx_strand_id
1 'polypeptide(L)'
;MFTAIRRWVEHRRAIRRRWQADARRLIFAEEVNAYYEAQRRATRARLQGDVDEFYHWAKVAAEVGRIAPQAAMDIDAVRAIVAEEERRGT
;
A
#
# COMPACT_ATOMS: atom_id res chain seq x y z
N MET A 1 0.46 13.98 30.51
CA MET A 1 0.14 12.65 29.96
C MET A 1 -0.90 12.72 28.83
N PHE A 2 -2.08 13.33 29.05
CA PHE A 2 -3.12 13.50 28.01
C PHE A 2 -2.66 14.20 26.73
N THR A 3 -1.79 15.20 26.83
CA THR A 3 -1.23 15.93 25.68
C THR A 3 -0.33 15.06 24.80
N ALA A 4 0.47 14.17 25.41
CA ALA A 4 1.32 13.23 24.68
C ALA A 4 0.48 12.16 23.96
N ILE A 5 -0.54 11.62 24.64
CA ILE A 5 -1.49 10.67 24.03
C ILE A 5 -2.22 11.33 22.85
N ARG A 6 -2.70 12.57 23.00
CA ARG A 6 -3.38 13.31 21.94
C ARG A 6 -2.49 13.50 20.71
N ARG A 7 -1.24 13.94 20.89
CA ARG A 7 -0.25 14.10 19.81
C ARG A 7 0.04 12.78 19.10
N TRP A 8 0.19 11.69 19.84
CA TRP A 8 0.39 10.36 19.27
C TRP A 8 -0.82 9.90 18.43
N VAL A 9 -2.05 10.09 18.94
CA VAL A 9 -3.27 9.78 18.18
C VAL A 9 -3.36 10.62 16.91
N GLU A 10 -3.07 11.92 16.97
CA GLU A 10 -3.07 12.82 15.81
C GLU A 10 -2.04 12.38 14.77
N HIS A 11 -0.84 12.03 15.20
CA HIS A 11 0.22 11.53 14.32
C HIS A 11 -0.20 10.22 13.64
N ARG A 12 -0.76 9.26 14.39
CA ARG A 12 -1.27 8.00 13.83
C ARG A 12 -2.42 8.22 12.85
N ARG A 13 -3.31 9.17 13.14
CA ARG A 13 -4.39 9.57 12.21
C ARG A 13 -3.83 10.20 10.95
N ALA A 14 -2.81 11.04 11.04
CA ALA A 14 -2.16 11.65 9.87
C ALA A 14 -1.53 10.58 8.96
N ILE A 15 -0.81 9.62 9.54
CA ILE A 15 -0.24 8.48 8.78
C ILE A 15 -1.35 7.70 8.08
N ARG A 16 -2.42 7.33 8.79
CA ARG A 16 -3.54 6.59 8.19
C ARG A 16 -4.25 7.39 7.09
N ARG A 17 -4.41 8.71 7.26
CA ARG A 17 -4.97 9.59 6.23
C ARG A 17 -4.11 9.59 4.97
N ARG A 18 -2.79 9.58 5.11
CA ARG A 18 -1.86 9.47 3.97
C ARG A 18 -2.10 8.16 3.21
N TRP A 19 -2.13 7.02 3.90
CA TRP A 19 -2.44 5.73 3.28
C TRP A 19 -3.79 5.72 2.56
N GLN A 20 -4.83 6.29 3.19
CA GLN A 20 -6.15 6.37 2.57
C GLN A 20 -6.23 7.31 1.38
N ALA A 21 -5.45 8.40 1.38
CA ALA A 21 -5.37 9.30 0.24
C ALA A 21 -4.73 8.60 -0.96
N ASP A 22 -3.61 7.91 -0.74
CA ASP A 22 -2.92 7.19 -1.80
C ASP A 22 -3.70 5.97 -2.28
N ALA A 23 -4.41 5.26 -1.38
CA ALA A 23 -5.34 4.20 -1.76
C ALA A 23 -6.46 4.72 -2.67
N ARG A 24 -7.08 5.86 -2.35
CA ARG A 24 -8.11 6.46 -3.22
C ARG A 24 -7.56 6.89 -4.57
N ARG A 25 -6.33 7.41 -4.61
CA ARG A 25 -5.66 7.76 -5.86
C ARG A 25 -5.44 6.52 -6.74
N LEU A 26 -4.97 5.41 -6.16
CA LEU A 26 -4.80 4.16 -6.88
C LEU A 26 -6.14 3.59 -7.34
N ILE A 27 -7.18 3.58 -6.49
CA ILE A 27 -8.52 3.13 -6.89
C ILE A 27 -9.05 3.94 -8.07
N PHE A 28 -8.82 5.26 -8.07
CA PHE A 28 -9.26 6.11 -9.17
C PHE A 28 -8.47 5.86 -10.47
N ALA A 29 -7.16 5.64 -10.38
CA ALA A 29 -6.29 5.51 -11.55
C ALA A 29 -6.27 4.09 -12.15
N GLU A 30 -6.33 3.07 -11.30
CA GLU A 30 -6.10 1.66 -11.67
C GLU A 30 -7.36 0.80 -11.54
N GLU A 31 -8.44 1.35 -10.99
CA GLU A 31 -9.72 0.68 -10.78
C GLU A 31 -9.57 -0.68 -10.09
N VAL A 32 -9.92 -1.77 -10.78
CA VAL A 32 -9.83 -3.16 -10.28
C VAL A 32 -8.39 -3.61 -9.99
N ASN A 33 -7.39 -2.96 -10.61
CA ASN A 33 -5.97 -3.28 -10.44
C ASN A 33 -5.29 -2.49 -9.31
N ALA A 34 -6.00 -1.60 -8.63
CA ALA A 34 -5.42 -0.73 -7.59
C ALA A 34 -4.71 -1.50 -6.48
N TYR A 35 -5.23 -2.68 -6.12
CA TYR A 35 -4.60 -3.55 -5.12
C TYR A 35 -3.25 -4.09 -5.63
N TYR A 36 -3.21 -4.56 -6.87
CA TYR A 36 -2.01 -5.08 -7.51
C TYR A 36 -0.94 -4.01 -7.72
N GLU A 37 -1.34 -2.80 -8.09
CA GLU A 37 -0.38 -1.69 -8.23
C GLU A 37 0.24 -1.29 -6.87
N ALA A 38 -0.54 -1.31 -5.79
CA ALA A 38 0.01 -1.11 -4.45
C ALA A 38 1.02 -2.21 -4.07
N GLN A 39 0.73 -3.48 -4.41
CA GLN A 39 1.65 -4.60 -4.18
C GLN A 39 2.93 -4.50 -5.03
N ARG A 40 2.80 -4.01 -6.27
CA ARG A 40 3.95 -3.75 -7.16
C ARG A 40 4.89 -2.71 -6.54
N ARG A 41 4.36 -1.57 -6.09
CA ARG A 41 5.14 -0.51 -5.44
C ARG A 41 5.77 -0.97 -4.12
N ALA A 42 5.04 -1.74 -3.32
CA ALA A 42 5.62 -2.37 -2.13
C ALA A 42 6.80 -3.28 -2.50
N THR A 43 6.64 -4.12 -3.52
CA THR A 43 7.70 -5.02 -3.97
C THR A 43 8.93 -4.26 -4.45
N ARG A 44 8.76 -3.21 -5.25
CA ARG A 44 9.86 -2.35 -5.70
C ARG A 44 10.62 -1.73 -4.53
N ALA A 45 9.90 -1.15 -3.57
CA ALA A 45 10.49 -0.57 -2.37
C ALA A 45 11.29 -1.61 -1.57
N ARG A 46 10.75 -2.83 -1.42
CA ARG A 46 11.45 -3.96 -0.80
C ARG A 46 12.75 -4.30 -1.51
N LEU A 47 12.74 -4.36 -2.84
CA LEU A 47 13.93 -4.67 -3.65
C LEU A 47 14.99 -3.56 -3.57
N GLN A 48 14.56 -2.31 -3.37
CA GLN A 48 15.45 -1.17 -3.17
C GLN A 48 15.96 -1.04 -1.73
N GLY A 49 15.50 -1.89 -0.80
CA GLY A 49 15.83 -1.80 0.61
C GLY A 49 15.14 -0.66 1.37
N ASP A 50 14.15 0.01 0.75
CA ASP A 50 13.36 1.05 1.40
C ASP A 50 12.22 0.43 2.22
N VAL A 51 12.52 0.20 3.50
CA VAL A 51 11.61 -0.43 4.46
C VAL A 51 10.39 0.46 4.76
N ASP A 52 10.58 1.79 4.84
CA ASP A 52 9.49 2.71 5.15
C ASP A 52 8.49 2.81 3.99
N GLU A 53 9.00 2.86 2.76
CA GLU A 53 8.18 2.88 1.56
C GLU A 53 7.50 1.53 1.32
N PHE A 54 8.17 0.40 1.61
CA PHE A 54 7.55 -0.92 1.62
C PHE A 54 6.33 -0.97 2.57
N TYR A 55 6.51 -0.55 3.82
CA TYR A 55 5.41 -0.54 4.80
C TYR A 55 4.29 0.42 4.39
N HIS A 56 4.63 1.57 3.81
CA HIS A 56 3.65 2.51 3.30
C HIS A 56 2.75 1.85 2.25
N TRP A 57 3.32 1.28 1.19
CA TRP A 57 2.55 0.67 0.10
C TRP A 57 1.80 -0.59 0.54
N ALA A 58 2.37 -1.40 1.45
CA ALA A 58 1.67 -2.54 2.04
C ALA A 58 0.41 -2.08 2.82
N LYS A 59 0.47 -0.95 3.53
CA LYS A 59 -0.69 -0.37 4.22
C LYS A 59 -1.69 0.27 3.25
N VAL A 60 -1.21 0.85 2.16
CA VAL A 60 -2.09 1.33 1.07
C VAL A 60 -2.87 0.16 0.46
N ALA A 61 -2.24 -0.98 0.17
CA ALA A 61 -2.91 -2.17 -0.35
C ALA A 61 -4.05 -2.65 0.58
N ALA A 62 -3.80 -2.63 1.91
CA ALA A 62 -4.83 -2.95 2.89
C ALA A 62 -6.01 -1.95 2.90
N GLU A 63 -5.75 -0.64 2.75
CA GLU A 63 -6.82 0.34 2.62
C GLU A 63 -7.56 0.22 1.27
N VAL A 64 -6.89 -0.19 0.19
CA VAL A 64 -7.56 -0.47 -1.10
C VAL A 64 -8.58 -1.59 -0.92
N GLY A 65 -8.17 -2.75 -0.37
CA GLY A 65 -9.10 -3.86 -0.11
C GLY A 65 -10.24 -3.49 0.85
N ARG A 66 -10.03 -2.52 1.75
CA ARG A 66 -11.06 -1.99 2.66
C ARG A 66 -12.06 -1.06 1.96
N ILE A 67 -11.62 -0.24 1.01
CA ILE A 67 -12.44 0.81 0.36
C ILE A 67 -13.14 0.26 -0.89
N ALA A 68 -12.44 -0.54 -1.69
CA ALA A 68 -12.90 -1.11 -2.93
C ALA A 68 -12.83 -2.64 -2.84
N PRO A 69 -13.78 -3.30 -2.15
CA PRO A 69 -13.78 -4.75 -1.99
C PRO A 69 -13.90 -5.51 -3.32
N GLN A 70 -14.34 -4.85 -4.39
CA GLN A 70 -14.37 -5.38 -5.75
C GLN A 70 -13.01 -5.37 -6.47
N ALA A 71 -11.96 -4.78 -5.87
CA ALA A 71 -10.63 -4.86 -6.43
C ALA A 71 -10.18 -6.33 -6.53
N ALA A 72 -9.49 -6.69 -7.61
CA ALA A 72 -9.01 -8.04 -7.78
C ALA A 72 -7.90 -8.30 -6.74
N MET A 73 -8.15 -9.26 -5.84
CA MET A 73 -7.25 -9.63 -4.73
C MET A 73 -6.90 -11.12 -4.80
N ASP A 74 -6.40 -11.56 -5.96
CA ASP A 74 -5.91 -12.92 -6.17
C ASP A 74 -4.45 -13.04 -5.73
N ILE A 75 -4.17 -13.99 -4.84
CA ILE A 75 -2.84 -14.23 -4.32
C ILE A 75 -1.87 -14.75 -5.40
N ASP A 76 -2.35 -15.50 -6.39
CA ASP A 76 -1.51 -16.02 -7.46
C ASP A 76 -1.09 -14.90 -8.42
N ALA A 77 -1.99 -13.95 -8.69
CA ALA A 77 -1.66 -12.72 -9.40
C ALA A 77 -0.62 -11.89 -8.63
N VAL A 78 -0.73 -11.77 -7.31
CA VAL A 78 0.29 -11.09 -6.49
C VAL A 78 1.65 -11.80 -6.60
N ARG A 79 1.69 -13.14 -6.51
CA ARG A 79 2.93 -13.90 -6.69
C ARG A 79 3.57 -13.66 -8.05
N ALA A 80 2.77 -13.65 -9.12
CA ALA A 80 3.25 -13.35 -10.46
C ALA A 80 3.82 -11.93 -10.58
N ILE A 81 3.17 -10.94 -9.96
CA ILE A 81 3.67 -9.55 -9.91
C ILE A 81 5.00 -9.48 -9.17
N VAL A 82 5.12 -10.16 -8.03
CA VAL A 82 6.38 -10.18 -7.26
C VAL A 82 7.50 -10.76 -8.09
N ALA A 83 7.28 -11.92 -8.73
CA ALA A 83 8.27 -12.57 -9.58
C ALA A 83 8.67 -11.70 -10.80
N GLU A 84 7.72 -10.96 -11.37
CA GLU A 84 8.00 -10.00 -12.45
C GLU A 84 8.87 -8.83 -11.96
N GLU A 85 8.57 -8.23 -10.81
CA GLU A 85 9.36 -7.12 -10.27
C GLU A 85 10.75 -7.57 -9.82
N GLU A 86 10.88 -8.78 -9.26
CA GLU A 86 12.17 -9.38 -8.91
C GLU A 86 13.05 -9.58 -10.17
N ARG A 87 12.46 -10.03 -11.29
CA ARG A 87 13.18 -10.12 -12.58
C ARG A 87 13.59 -8.77 -13.16
N ARG A 88 12.86 -7.68 -12.88
CA ARG A 88 13.17 -6.33 -13.37
C ARG A 88 14.18 -5.57 -12.52
N GLY A 89 14.26 -5.90 -11.23
CA GLY A 89 15.17 -5.27 -10.28
C GLY A 89 16.56 -5.92 -10.22
N THR A 90 16.79 -6.98 -10.99
CA THR A 90 18.10 -7.65 -11.19
C THR A 90 18.75 -7.12 -12.45
#